data_AF-A0AA86VLR0-F1
#
_entry.id   AF-A0AA86VLR0-F1
#
_cell.length_a   1.000
_cell.length_b   1.000
_cell.length_c   1.000
_cell.angle_alpha   90.00
_cell.angle_beta   90.00
_cell.angle_gamma   90.00
#
_symmetry.space_group_name_H-M   'P 1'
#
loop_
_entity.id
_entity.type
_entity.pdbx_description
1 polymer ?
#
loop_
_entity_poly.entity_id
_entity_poly.type
_entity_poly.pdbx_seq_one_letter_code
_entity_poly.pdbx_strand_id
1 'polypeptide(L)'
;MDSDNEFPQPSYREREAIRDYLQIEYEFMPPLEFYANPFNVQYRRHAVSTMVRLSQGEDVDAYIPYLAMNYFDRFVSMNPLAELRGFSLHDKVRLVAICCFTLSAKMRTTHFLPRQFQMNREVNFNSEKIMQTEFCILNGLNWRMRSITPFHFLDHYYPTFRMIGGFKRRSINEIIVQSQGGIVIRVV
;
A
#
# COMPACT_ATOMS: atom_id res chain seq x y z
N MET A 1 -14.50 42.63 2.84
CA MET A 1 -13.50 41.68 2.32
C MET A 1 -13.79 40.36 2.99
N ASP A 2 -14.81 39.69 2.49
CA ASP A 2 -15.13 38.34 2.96
C ASP A 2 -14.14 37.41 2.26
N SER A 3 -13.17 36.93 3.04
CA SER A 3 -12.39 35.77 2.66
C SER A 3 -13.35 34.60 2.64
N ASP A 4 -14.00 34.39 1.50
CA ASP A 4 -14.66 33.13 1.17
C ASP A 4 -13.59 32.05 1.32
N ASN A 5 -13.54 31.43 2.50
CA ASN A 5 -12.68 30.29 2.72
C ASN A 5 -13.21 29.21 1.81
N GLU A 6 -12.54 29.04 0.67
CA GLU A 6 -12.84 28.09 -0.40
C GLU A 6 -12.94 26.65 0.13
N PHE A 7 -12.44 26.40 1.35
CA PHE A 7 -12.53 25.15 2.07
C PHE A 7 -13.15 25.33 3.47
N PRO A 8 -14.18 24.55 3.84
CA PRO A 8 -14.66 24.50 5.22
C PRO A 8 -13.50 24.10 6.14
N GLN A 9 -13.25 24.92 7.16
CA GLN A 9 -12.16 24.70 8.11
C GLN A 9 -12.51 23.50 9.00
N PRO A 10 -11.63 22.48 9.11
CA PRO A 10 -11.85 21.38 10.04
C PRO A 10 -11.98 21.91 11.47
N SER A 11 -12.84 21.30 12.27
CA SER A 11 -12.95 21.62 13.70
C SER A 11 -11.62 21.40 14.43
N TYR A 12 -11.47 21.98 15.63
CA TYR A 12 -10.27 21.77 16.45
C TYR A 12 -9.99 20.28 16.68
N ARG A 13 -11.03 19.49 16.99
CA ARG A 13 -10.92 18.04 17.20
C ARG A 13 -10.49 17.29 15.94
N GLU A 14 -11.00 17.67 14.78
CA GLU A 14 -10.58 17.08 13.50
C GLU A 14 -9.12 17.42 13.19
N ARG A 15 -8.67 18.65 13.48
CA ARG A 15 -7.26 19.03 13.30
C ARG A 15 -6.32 18.24 14.21
N GLU A 16 -6.71 18.00 15.47
CA GLU A 16 -5.94 17.14 16.36
C GLU A 16 -5.87 15.69 15.85
N ALA A 17 -7.02 15.10 15.47
CA ALA A 17 -7.05 13.75 14.92
C ALA A 17 -6.20 13.61 13.65
N ILE A 18 -6.25 14.59 12.74
CA ILE A 18 -5.44 14.61 11.52
C ILE A 18 -3.95 14.72 11.85
N ARG A 19 -3.58 15.53 12.85
CA ARG A 19 -2.18 15.62 13.30
C ARG A 19 -1.69 14.29 13.85
N ASP A 20 -2.48 13.62 14.66
CA ASP A 20 -2.14 12.31 15.21
C ASP A 20 -1.99 11.27 14.09
N TYR A 21 -2.88 11.29 13.10
CA TYR A 21 -2.76 10.43 11.91
C TYR A 21 -1.50 10.69 11.12
N LEU A 22 -1.07 11.95 10.92
CA LEU A 22 0.17 12.27 10.22
C LEU A 22 1.39 11.70 10.95
N GLN A 23 1.43 11.86 12.27
CA GLN A 23 2.53 11.34 13.09
C GLN A 23 2.60 9.81 12.99
N ILE A 24 1.45 9.15 13.08
CA ILE A 24 1.37 7.70 12.98
C ILE A 24 1.72 7.22 11.56
N GLU A 25 1.21 7.86 10.51
CA GLU A 25 1.50 7.53 9.11
C GLU A 25 3.00 7.54 8.84
N TYR A 26 3.73 8.51 9.38
CA TYR A 26 5.18 8.60 9.26
C TYR A 26 5.89 7.34 9.79
N GLU A 27 5.41 6.75 10.89
CA GLU A 27 5.97 5.49 11.43
C GLU A 27 5.74 4.28 10.52
N PHE A 28 4.83 4.40 9.55
CA PHE A 28 4.54 3.40 8.54
C PHE A 28 5.17 3.74 7.19
N MET A 29 6.10 4.69 7.11
CA MET A 29 6.86 4.96 5.90
C MET A 29 8.27 4.33 5.95
N PRO A 30 8.76 3.78 4.82
CA PRO A 30 10.18 3.46 4.68
C PRO A 30 11.05 4.73 4.79
N PRO A 31 12.33 4.59 5.17
CA PRO A 31 13.30 5.69 5.11
C PRO A 31 13.38 6.31 3.71
N LEU A 32 13.66 7.62 3.61
CA LEU A 32 13.69 8.32 2.32
C LEU A 32 14.73 7.71 1.34
N GLU A 33 15.84 7.20 1.88
CA GLU A 33 16.91 6.54 1.14
C GLU A 33 16.43 5.28 0.43
N PHE A 34 15.35 4.64 0.93
CA PHE A 34 14.73 3.49 0.29
C PHE A 34 14.30 3.83 -1.14
N TYR A 35 13.66 4.98 -1.33
CA TYR A 35 13.14 5.42 -2.63
C TYR A 35 14.25 5.97 -3.55
N ALA A 36 15.35 6.43 -2.98
CA ALA A 36 16.51 6.89 -3.75
C ALA A 36 17.34 5.72 -4.35
N ASN A 37 17.22 4.51 -3.80
CA ASN A 37 17.97 3.35 -4.25
C ASN A 37 17.39 2.78 -5.57
N PRO A 38 18.17 2.73 -6.68
CA PRO A 38 17.68 2.28 -7.98
C PRO A 38 17.22 0.81 -7.99
N PHE A 39 17.82 -0.06 -7.17
CA PHE A 39 17.37 -1.44 -7.04
C PHE A 39 15.99 -1.52 -6.40
N ASN A 40 15.73 -0.72 -5.36
CA ASN A 40 14.42 -0.66 -4.71
C ASN A 40 13.37 -0.11 -5.68
N VAL A 41 13.68 0.91 -6.47
CA VAL A 41 12.78 1.42 -7.52
C VAL A 41 12.43 0.32 -8.52
N GLN A 42 13.40 -0.51 -8.92
CA GLN A 42 13.15 -1.66 -9.80
C GLN A 42 12.27 -2.72 -9.12
N TYR A 43 12.53 -3.05 -7.85
CA TYR A 43 11.72 -3.99 -7.08
C TYR A 43 10.28 -3.51 -6.96
N ARG A 44 10.06 -2.23 -6.64
CA ARG A 44 8.73 -1.62 -6.57
C ARG A 44 8.01 -1.72 -7.90
N ARG A 45 8.67 -1.40 -9.02
CA ARG A 45 8.06 -1.53 -10.36
C ARG A 45 7.62 -2.96 -10.65
N HIS A 46 8.44 -3.94 -10.28
CA HIS A 46 8.09 -5.34 -10.44
C HIS A 46 6.95 -5.80 -9.51
N ALA A 47 6.93 -5.31 -8.27
CA ALA A 47 5.88 -5.56 -7.30
C ALA A 47 4.53 -4.98 -7.77
N VAL A 48 4.51 -3.71 -8.18
CA VAL A 48 3.31 -3.05 -8.75
C VAL A 48 2.79 -3.82 -9.96
N SER A 49 3.68 -4.17 -10.90
CA SER A 49 3.29 -4.97 -12.07
C SER A 49 2.68 -6.32 -11.68
N THR A 50 3.20 -6.95 -10.63
CA THR A 50 2.65 -8.21 -10.09
C THR A 50 1.29 -8.01 -9.45
N MET A 51 1.12 -6.99 -8.60
CA MET A 51 -0.15 -6.72 -7.92
C MET A 51 -1.25 -6.32 -8.89
N VAL A 52 -0.93 -5.52 -9.93
CA VAL A 52 -1.88 -5.20 -11.00
C VAL A 52 -2.37 -6.47 -11.69
N ARG A 53 -1.49 -7.42 -12.00
CA ARG A 53 -1.91 -8.72 -12.56
C ARG A 53 -2.79 -9.51 -11.60
N LEU A 54 -2.55 -9.45 -10.30
CA LEU A 54 -3.37 -10.16 -9.29
C LEU A 54 -4.76 -9.55 -9.13
N SER A 55 -4.91 -8.25 -9.37
CA SER A 55 -6.19 -7.53 -9.28
C SER A 55 -6.95 -7.44 -10.61
N GLN A 56 -6.42 -8.01 -11.70
CA GLN A 56 -7.08 -7.96 -13.01
C GLN A 56 -8.41 -8.72 -12.99
N GLY A 57 -9.48 -8.06 -13.44
CA GLY A 57 -10.81 -8.66 -13.56
C GLY A 57 -11.63 -8.68 -12.27
N GLU A 58 -11.09 -8.16 -11.16
CA GLU A 58 -11.74 -8.10 -9.86
C GLU A 58 -11.97 -6.63 -9.44
N ASP A 59 -13.10 -6.33 -8.80
CA ASP A 59 -13.35 -5.02 -8.19
C ASP A 59 -12.70 -4.97 -6.79
N VAL A 60 -11.36 -4.82 -6.78
CA VAL A 60 -10.57 -4.82 -5.55
C VAL A 60 -10.68 -3.46 -4.86
N ASP A 61 -10.98 -3.47 -3.56
CA ASP A 61 -10.93 -2.26 -2.71
C ASP A 61 -9.55 -1.61 -2.82
N ALA A 62 -9.50 -0.32 -3.19
CA ALA A 62 -8.27 0.47 -3.35
C ALA A 62 -7.34 0.47 -2.14
N TYR A 63 -7.87 0.18 -0.94
CA TYR A 63 -7.06 -0.01 0.26
C TYR A 63 -6.08 -1.18 0.13
N ILE A 64 -6.47 -2.26 -0.57
CA ILE A 64 -5.70 -3.49 -0.70
C ILE A 64 -4.38 -3.26 -1.47
N PRO A 65 -4.37 -2.78 -2.72
CA PRO A 65 -3.12 -2.55 -3.44
C PRO A 65 -2.24 -1.50 -2.74
N TYR A 66 -2.86 -0.48 -2.12
CA TYR A 66 -2.11 0.56 -1.42
C TYR A 66 -1.33 0.01 -0.21
N LEU A 67 -2.04 -0.70 0.66
CA LEU A 67 -1.47 -1.25 1.87
C LEU A 67 -0.51 -2.40 1.55
N ALA A 68 -0.75 -3.15 0.48
CA ALA A 68 0.19 -4.14 -0.04
C ALA A 68 1.54 -3.51 -0.42
N MET A 69 1.54 -2.39 -1.12
CA MET A 69 2.77 -1.65 -1.44
C MET A 69 3.42 -1.05 -0.19
N ASN A 70 2.63 -0.58 0.79
CA ASN A 70 3.16 -0.14 2.08
C ASN A 70 3.92 -1.27 2.79
N TYR A 71 3.36 -2.48 2.83
CA TYR A 71 4.03 -3.64 3.42
C TYR A 71 5.28 -4.03 2.63
N PHE A 72 5.19 -4.03 1.30
CA PHE A 72 6.31 -4.37 0.43
C PHE A 72 7.49 -3.43 0.66
N ASP A 73 7.23 -2.12 0.62
CA ASP A 73 8.27 -1.11 0.74
C ASP A 73 8.96 -1.16 2.10
N ARG A 74 8.18 -1.25 3.20
CA ARG A 74 8.72 -1.38 4.56
C ARG A 74 9.48 -2.69 4.77
N PHE A 75 8.99 -3.79 4.22
CA PHE A 75 9.64 -5.08 4.37
C PHE A 75 10.99 -5.08 3.67
N VAL A 76 11.04 -4.64 2.41
CA VAL A 76 12.28 -4.60 1.61
C VAL A 76 13.26 -3.55 2.12
N SER A 77 12.79 -2.47 2.76
CA SER A 77 13.69 -1.49 3.38
C SER A 77 14.46 -2.03 4.58
N MET A 78 13.91 -3.04 5.28
CA MET A 78 14.52 -3.63 6.48
C MET A 78 15.12 -5.03 6.23
N ASN A 79 14.70 -5.71 5.15
CA ASN A 79 15.04 -7.10 4.89
C ASN A 79 15.56 -7.25 3.45
N PRO A 80 16.87 -7.39 3.26
CA PRO A 80 17.45 -7.56 1.94
C PRO A 80 16.92 -8.83 1.24
N LEU A 81 16.27 -8.66 0.09
CA LEU A 81 15.72 -9.79 -0.67
C LEU A 81 16.80 -10.78 -1.13
N ALA A 82 18.06 -10.35 -1.24
CA ALA A 82 19.17 -11.24 -1.56
C ALA A 82 19.29 -12.42 -0.58
N GLU A 83 18.92 -12.22 0.69
CA GLU A 83 19.07 -13.20 1.77
C GLU A 83 17.99 -14.28 1.79
N LEU A 84 16.85 -14.06 1.14
CA LEU A 84 15.81 -15.09 1.00
C LEU A 84 16.36 -16.25 0.17
N ARG A 85 16.46 -17.46 0.73
CA ARG A 85 17.02 -18.61 0.00
C ARG A 85 16.05 -19.15 -1.08
N GLY A 86 16.63 -19.69 -2.16
CA GLY A 86 15.97 -20.67 -3.02
C GLY A 86 15.27 -20.16 -4.28
N PHE A 87 15.50 -18.92 -4.73
CA PHE A 87 14.86 -18.37 -5.93
C PHE A 87 15.71 -17.29 -6.61
N SER A 88 15.41 -16.97 -7.87
CA SER A 88 15.97 -15.78 -8.54
C SER A 88 15.48 -14.51 -7.82
N LEU A 89 16.23 -13.41 -7.91
CA LEU A 89 15.83 -12.14 -7.30
C LEU A 89 14.45 -11.66 -7.77
N HIS A 90 14.15 -11.88 -9.05
CA HIS A 90 12.86 -11.57 -9.66
C HIS A 90 11.72 -12.34 -9.00
N ASP A 91 11.88 -13.66 -8.84
CA ASP A 91 10.87 -14.51 -8.20
C ASP A 91 10.66 -14.17 -6.73
N LYS A 92 11.72 -13.76 -6.03
CA LYS A 92 11.62 -13.28 -4.65
C LYS A 92 10.78 -12.01 -4.55
N VAL A 93 11.04 -11.02 -5.41
CA VAL A 93 10.23 -9.79 -5.45
C VAL A 93 8.77 -10.13 -5.73
N ARG A 94 8.52 -11.02 -6.71
CA ARG A 94 7.17 -11.47 -7.06
C ARG A 94 6.48 -12.18 -5.88
N LEU A 95 7.18 -13.08 -5.19
CA LEU A 95 6.67 -13.81 -4.04
C LEU A 95 6.33 -12.87 -2.89
N VAL A 96 7.21 -11.93 -2.54
CA VAL A 96 6.95 -10.93 -1.52
C VAL A 96 5.75 -10.06 -1.92
N ALA A 97 5.67 -9.61 -3.17
CA ALA A 97 4.53 -8.83 -3.65
C ALA A 97 3.19 -9.59 -3.53
N ILE A 98 3.16 -10.87 -3.92
CA ILE A 98 1.97 -11.74 -3.77
C ILE A 98 1.58 -11.87 -2.28
N CYS A 99 2.55 -12.09 -1.40
CA CYS A 99 2.31 -12.25 0.04
C CYS A 99 1.84 -10.93 0.68
N CYS A 100 2.46 -9.80 0.36
CA CYS A 100 2.02 -8.48 0.83
C CYS A 100 0.58 -8.17 0.38
N PHE A 101 0.24 -8.49 -0.86
CA PHE A 101 -1.12 -8.32 -1.39
C PHE A 101 -2.13 -9.21 -0.67
N THR A 102 -1.77 -10.48 -0.46
CA THR A 102 -2.59 -11.45 0.28
C THR A 102 -2.82 -11.02 1.74
N LEU A 103 -1.75 -10.60 2.44
CA LEU A 103 -1.83 -10.07 3.80
C LEU A 103 -2.70 -8.82 3.85
N SER A 104 -2.56 -7.91 2.89
CA SER A 104 -3.40 -6.71 2.83
C SER A 104 -4.88 -7.04 2.63
N ALA A 105 -5.19 -8.01 1.78
CA ALA A 105 -6.55 -8.46 1.58
C ALA A 105 -7.14 -9.13 2.83
N LYS A 106 -6.35 -9.96 3.54
CA LYS A 106 -6.70 -10.54 4.85
C LYS A 106 -6.94 -9.47 5.91
N MET A 107 -6.18 -8.38 5.89
CA MET A 107 -6.36 -7.26 6.81
C MET A 107 -7.58 -6.40 6.48
N ARG A 108 -8.01 -6.38 5.20
CA ARG A 108 -9.13 -5.56 4.74
C ARG A 108 -10.47 -6.29 4.76
N THR A 109 -10.49 -7.59 4.49
CA THR A 109 -11.71 -8.40 4.33
C THR A 109 -11.85 -9.41 5.46
N THR A 110 -13.05 -9.53 6.04
CA THR A 110 -13.38 -10.57 7.04
C THR A 110 -13.55 -11.96 6.41
N HIS A 111 -13.84 -12.01 5.10
CA HIS A 111 -14.05 -13.23 4.32
C HIS A 111 -13.05 -13.29 3.15
N PHE A 112 -11.75 -13.39 3.47
CA PHE A 112 -10.73 -13.64 2.45
C PHE A 112 -10.83 -15.09 1.96
N LEU A 113 -11.19 -15.29 0.68
CA LEU A 113 -11.07 -16.60 0.03
C LEU A 113 -9.75 -16.64 -0.76
N PRO A 114 -8.79 -17.50 -0.38
CA PRO A 114 -7.52 -17.64 -1.10
C PRO A 114 -7.68 -17.96 -2.60
N ARG A 115 -8.85 -18.49 -3.00
CA ARG A 115 -9.19 -18.81 -4.39
C ARG A 115 -9.54 -17.59 -5.25
N GLN A 116 -9.85 -16.43 -4.67
CA GLN A 116 -10.22 -15.22 -5.42
C GLN A 116 -9.01 -14.63 -6.15
N PHE A 117 -7.83 -14.72 -5.55
CA PHE A 117 -6.60 -14.38 -6.24
C PHE A 117 -6.08 -15.65 -6.87
N GLN A 118 -6.41 -15.87 -8.15
CA GLN A 118 -5.72 -16.88 -8.94
C GLN A 118 -4.23 -16.55 -8.88
N MET A 119 -3.51 -17.13 -7.91
CA MET A 119 -2.07 -17.03 -7.83
C MET A 119 -1.57 -17.45 -9.18
N ASN A 120 -1.05 -16.46 -9.89
CA ASN A 120 -0.84 -16.52 -11.31
C ASN A 120 -0.06 -17.81 -11.63
N ARG A 121 -0.66 -18.70 -12.43
CA ARG A 121 -0.16 -20.06 -12.74
C ARG A 121 1.25 -20.08 -13.36
N GLU A 122 1.76 -18.91 -13.71
CA GLU A 122 3.13 -18.68 -14.19
C GLU A 122 4.21 -19.02 -13.16
N VAL A 123 3.93 -19.02 -11.86
CA VAL A 123 4.95 -19.35 -10.84
C VAL A 123 4.43 -20.37 -9.83
N ASN A 124 5.08 -21.54 -9.84
CA ASN A 124 4.76 -22.69 -8.99
C ASN A 124 5.34 -22.52 -7.57
N PHE A 125 4.89 -21.49 -6.85
CA PHE A 125 5.15 -21.44 -5.41
C PHE A 125 4.22 -22.43 -4.72
N ASN A 126 4.79 -23.37 -3.96
CA ASN A 126 3.98 -24.24 -3.12
C ASN A 126 3.36 -23.42 -1.97
N SER A 127 2.24 -23.91 -1.42
CA SER A 127 1.50 -23.24 -0.34
C SER A 127 2.35 -23.04 0.91
N GLU A 128 3.24 -23.99 1.22
CA GLU A 128 4.16 -23.91 2.35
C GLU A 128 5.09 -22.69 2.24
N LYS A 129 5.67 -22.46 1.05
CA LYS A 129 6.58 -21.35 0.80
C LYS A 129 5.87 -20.00 0.91
N ILE A 130 4.64 -19.91 0.41
CA ILE A 130 3.81 -18.71 0.57
C ILE A 130 3.57 -18.44 2.06
N MET A 131 3.13 -19.44 2.82
CA MET A 131 2.87 -19.31 4.25
C MET A 131 4.13 -18.90 5.04
N GLN A 132 5.28 -19.51 4.74
CA GLN A 132 6.57 -19.13 5.34
C GLN A 132 6.95 -17.68 5.01
N THR A 133 6.71 -17.25 3.77
CA THR A 133 7.04 -15.88 3.34
C THR A 133 6.08 -14.87 3.97
N GLU A 134 4.79 -15.17 4.07
CA GLU A 134 3.82 -14.36 4.80
C GLU A 134 4.24 -14.18 6.26
N PHE A 135 4.64 -15.27 6.94
CA PHE A 135 5.12 -15.21 8.32
C PHE A 135 6.42 -14.40 8.45
N CYS A 136 7.35 -14.53 7.49
CA CYS A 136 8.55 -13.72 7.43
C CYS A 136 8.23 -12.22 7.30
N ILE A 137 7.27 -11.85 6.46
CA ILE A 137 6.82 -10.46 6.30
C ILE A 137 6.17 -9.96 7.60
N LEU A 138 5.29 -10.75 8.22
CA LEU A 138 4.65 -10.39 9.49
C LEU A 138 5.70 -10.10 10.57
N ASN A 139 6.68 -10.97 10.74
CA ASN A 139 7.77 -10.77 11.70
C ASN A 139 8.67 -9.59 11.31
N GLY A 140 9.05 -9.46 10.04
CA GLY A 140 9.88 -8.36 9.55
C GLY A 140 9.21 -6.99 9.70
N LEU A 141 7.89 -6.95 9.78
CA LEU A 141 7.10 -5.74 10.06
C LEU A 141 6.68 -5.61 11.54
N ASN A 142 7.18 -6.48 12.44
CA ASN A 142 6.77 -6.55 13.85
C ASN A 142 5.25 -6.62 14.03
N TRP A 143 4.55 -7.31 13.12
CA TRP A 143 3.10 -7.43 13.09
C TRP A 143 2.35 -6.09 13.00
N ARG A 144 3.05 -4.99 12.70
CA ARG A 144 2.49 -3.66 12.52
C ARG A 144 1.83 -3.55 11.14
N MET A 145 0.69 -4.23 10.99
CA MET A 145 -0.07 -4.34 9.74
C MET A 145 -1.15 -3.26 9.59
N ARG A 146 -1.59 -2.64 10.69
CA ARG A 146 -2.61 -1.59 10.67
C ARG A 146 -2.00 -0.22 10.40
N SER A 147 -1.44 -0.04 9.20
CA SER A 147 -0.88 1.24 8.77
C SER A 147 -1.97 2.30 8.67
N ILE A 148 -1.69 3.50 9.17
CA ILE A 148 -2.45 4.69 8.75
C ILE A 148 -2.05 4.99 7.30
N THR A 149 -3.04 5.37 6.50
CA THR A 149 -2.91 5.57 5.05
C THR A 149 -3.66 6.84 4.64
N PRO A 150 -3.40 7.40 3.44
CA PRO A 150 -4.12 8.56 2.91
C PRO A 150 -5.64 8.41 2.91
N PHE A 151 -6.16 7.17 2.89
CA PHE A 151 -7.59 6.90 2.98
C PHE A 151 -8.22 7.33 4.30
N HIS A 152 -7.48 7.28 5.41
CA HIS A 152 -7.94 7.74 6.73
C HIS A 152 -8.15 9.27 6.74
N PHE A 153 -7.23 10.00 6.10
CA PHE A 153 -7.37 11.45 5.91
C PHE A 153 -8.51 11.78 4.96
N LEU A 154 -8.67 10.99 3.89
CA LEU A 154 -9.71 11.21 2.90
C LEU A 154 -11.11 11.11 3.51
N ASP A 155 -11.32 10.34 4.58
CA ASP A 155 -12.61 10.32 5.26
C ASP A 155 -12.98 11.68 5.87
N HIS A 156 -11.99 12.49 6.28
CA HIS A 156 -12.22 13.87 6.74
C HIS A 156 -12.43 14.85 5.57
N TYR A 157 -11.69 14.70 4.48
CA TYR A 157 -11.70 15.68 3.37
C TYR A 157 -12.72 15.36 2.27
N TYR A 158 -13.27 14.14 2.23
CA TYR A 158 -14.17 13.71 1.17
C TYR A 158 -15.46 14.56 1.06
N PRO A 159 -16.13 14.97 2.15
CA PRO A 159 -17.29 15.85 2.06
C PRO A 159 -16.99 17.14 1.28
N THR A 160 -15.81 17.70 1.50
CA THR A 160 -15.32 18.90 0.81
C THR A 160 -15.03 18.64 -0.67
N PHE A 161 -14.30 17.57 -1.00
CA PHE A 161 -14.05 17.19 -2.40
C PHE A 161 -15.34 16.90 -3.18
N ARG A 162 -16.32 16.28 -2.52
CA ARG A 162 -17.64 16.02 -3.10
C ARG A 162 -18.40 17.34 -3.35
N MET A 163 -18.34 18.29 -2.42
CA MET A 163 -19.05 19.57 -2.51
C MET A 163 -18.49 20.47 -3.62
N ILE A 164 -17.16 20.63 -3.67
CA ILE A 164 -16.51 21.62 -4.56
C ILE A 164 -16.35 21.09 -5.98
N GLY A 165 -15.91 19.83 -6.13
CA GLY A 165 -15.52 19.28 -7.42
C GLY A 165 -16.40 18.15 -7.94
N GLY A 166 -17.45 17.75 -7.19
CA GLY A 166 -18.28 16.60 -7.56
C GLY A 166 -17.50 15.28 -7.66
N PHE A 167 -16.32 15.21 -7.03
CA PHE A 167 -15.43 14.05 -7.16
C PHE A 167 -16.06 12.80 -6.56
N LYS A 168 -16.01 11.69 -7.31
CA LYS A 168 -16.40 10.38 -6.80
C LYS A 168 -15.29 9.82 -5.91
N ARG A 169 -15.66 9.21 -4.77
CA ARG A 169 -14.70 8.54 -3.84
C ARG A 169 -13.76 7.58 -4.57
N ARG A 170 -14.30 6.84 -5.55
CA ARG A 170 -13.55 5.90 -6.39
C ARG A 170 -12.42 6.58 -7.16
N SER A 171 -12.68 7.73 -7.78
CA SER A 171 -11.66 8.46 -8.55
C SER A 171 -10.53 8.98 -7.66
N ILE A 172 -10.84 9.48 -6.46
CA ILE A 172 -9.81 9.92 -5.51
C ILE A 172 -9.00 8.72 -5.00
N ASN A 173 -9.65 7.58 -4.77
CA ASN A 173 -8.97 6.34 -4.41
C ASN A 173 -7.98 5.88 -5.48
N GLU A 174 -8.38 5.93 -6.75
CA GLU A 174 -7.51 5.60 -7.88
C GLU A 174 -6.30 6.54 -7.93
N ILE A 175 -6.49 7.84 -7.70
CA ILE A 175 -5.40 8.83 -7.61
C ILE A 175 -4.44 8.50 -6.45
N ILE A 176 -4.96 8.16 -5.26
CA ILE A 176 -4.14 7.78 -4.10
C ILE A 176 -3.30 6.54 -4.40
N VAL A 177 -3.90 5.52 -5.02
CA VAL A 177 -3.17 4.29 -5.39
C VAL A 177 -2.11 4.58 -6.46
N GLN A 178 -2.44 5.39 -7.47
CA GLN A 178 -1.52 5.74 -8.55
C GLN A 178 -0.36 6.61 -8.05
N SER A 179 -0.62 7.55 -7.15
CA SER A 179 0.43 8.42 -6.59
C SER A 179 1.47 7.61 -5.82
N GLN A 180 1.07 6.49 -5.19
CA GLN A 180 1.99 5.60 -4.48
C GLN A 180 3.04 4.96 -5.38
N GLY A 181 2.66 4.59 -6.61
CA GLY A 181 3.58 4.13 -7.65
C GLY A 181 4.41 5.27 -8.26
N GLY A 182 3.92 6.51 -8.14
CA GLY A 182 4.53 7.76 -8.60
C GLY A 182 5.37 8.52 -7.57
N ILE A 183 5.63 8.00 -6.36
CA ILE A 183 6.43 8.66 -5.28
C ILE A 183 7.88 9.01 -5.69
N VAL A 184 8.26 8.86 -6.97
CA VAL A 184 9.50 9.41 -7.56
C VAL A 184 9.32 10.83 -8.11
N ILE A 185 8.12 11.41 -8.15
CA ILE A 185 7.96 12.82 -8.57
C ILE A 185 8.24 13.73 -7.37
N ARG A 186 9.49 14.20 -7.33
CA ARG A 186 9.99 15.37 -6.61
C ARG A 186 8.88 16.31 -6.13
N VAL A 187 8.75 16.46 -4.81
CA VAL A 187 8.36 17.74 -4.24
C VAL A 187 9.67 18.44 -3.88
N VAL A 188 10.07 19.38 -4.74
CA VAL A 188 11.02 20.45 -4.40
C VAL A 188 10.23 21.51 -3.65
#